data_AF-A0A846ZBG4-F1
#
_entry.id   AF-A0A846ZBG4-F1
#
_cell.length_a   1.000
_cell.length_b   1.000
_cell.length_c   1.000
_cell.angle_alpha   90.00
_cell.angle_beta   90.00
_cell.angle_gamma   90.00
#
_symmetry.space_group_name_H-M   'P 1'
#
loop_
_entity.id
_entity.type
_entity.pdbx_description
1 polymer ?
#
loop_
_entity_poly.entity_id
_entity_poly.type
_entity_poly.pdbx_seq_one_letter_code
_entity_poly.pdbx_strand_id
1 'polypeptide(L)'
;MNLAELVDLPGQRANGVSDGVQRLAAALHQHRRRQVNEALTADAVDRVRHWRDLLAGLGQIPGVDLQAASWMFAYHPRLIVTDLNLHEDEVHRWSMLVEMYTAWLELAVARQVPGIDDRSAAIGTACLARTRWKLLSAPDRPTVTDAPGEYGRLRVVSRVEQARQAREQWLTVLNEIDDYPALAALDIEAEAADLTMVDLGSNAAPPCNRVAETGDAGPRAAITGYAVTRLLLPRFAWRVSRTLVRATQGRRSTVHWWCSASILAAAVIAFAIAVDDRYGWSYRGYTAAAVLALTGYAVIAAGAAARPALGWLWLLRQPAGSTVGLLALGALPADWWWKSDPVLLGQAMALLATIGVGYLLTEVSNHGVHGRALLARTGGIAFAGFLHAFLIALIGLRTIVPAFAGVPQDTKVRLSCWWSAAGCSPDGLAPWQIVLAATTWSFVVGVFLQILWDDQPITAPLAHVRWRRGTSP
;
A
#
# COMPACT_ATOMS: atom_id res chain seq x y z
N MET A 1 -22.07 -5.44 11.95
CA MET A 1 -22.10 -4.30 11.02
C MET A 1 -23.25 -4.53 10.08
N ASN A 2 -24.13 -3.56 9.85
CA ASN A 2 -25.21 -3.72 8.88
C ASN A 2 -24.77 -3.25 7.46
N LEU A 3 -25.59 -3.49 6.44
CA LEU A 3 -25.31 -3.07 5.06
C LEU A 3 -25.13 -1.55 4.93
N ALA A 4 -25.87 -0.75 5.70
CA ALA A 4 -25.78 0.70 5.66
C ALA A 4 -24.45 1.22 6.22
N GLU A 5 -23.98 0.64 7.32
CA GLU A 5 -22.65 0.90 7.90
C GLU A 5 -21.53 0.46 6.96
N LEU A 6 -21.73 -0.64 6.22
CA LEU A 6 -20.74 -1.18 5.29
C LEU A 6 -20.47 -0.25 4.09
N VAL A 7 -21.49 0.47 3.62
CA VAL A 7 -21.38 1.37 2.46
C VAL A 7 -21.15 2.84 2.84
N ASP A 8 -21.03 3.14 4.13
CA ASP A 8 -20.93 4.52 4.62
C ASP A 8 -19.73 5.26 4.01
N LEU A 9 -19.92 6.55 3.72
CA LEU A 9 -18.84 7.44 3.27
C LEU A 9 -18.61 8.52 4.35
N PRO A 10 -17.35 8.90 4.59
CA PRO A 10 -17.03 9.99 5.52
C PRO A 10 -17.78 11.27 5.14
N GLY A 11 -18.37 11.94 6.13
CA GLY A 11 -18.99 13.26 5.94
C GLY A 11 -20.44 13.25 5.42
N GLN A 12 -21.09 12.10 5.29
CA GLN A 12 -22.52 12.06 4.96
C GLN A 12 -23.36 12.75 6.06
N ARG A 13 -23.94 13.91 5.76
CA ARG A 13 -24.92 14.58 6.61
C ARG A 13 -26.32 14.06 6.25
N ALA A 14 -27.05 13.55 7.23
CA ALA A 14 -28.40 13.01 7.02
C ALA A 14 -29.45 14.10 6.72
N ASN A 15 -29.22 15.33 7.19
CA ASN A 15 -30.22 16.39 7.19
C ASN A 15 -30.59 16.80 5.75
N GLY A 16 -31.84 16.57 5.36
CA GLY A 16 -32.44 16.98 4.07
C GLY A 16 -32.32 15.98 2.92
N VAL A 17 -31.41 15.00 3.01
CA VAL A 17 -31.25 13.98 1.95
C VAL A 17 -32.26 12.84 2.12
N SER A 18 -32.62 12.46 3.36
CA SER A 18 -33.63 11.41 3.61
C SER A 18 -34.98 11.74 2.96
N ASP A 19 -35.44 12.99 3.05
CA ASP A 19 -36.66 13.45 2.36
C ASP A 19 -36.54 13.34 0.83
N GLY A 20 -35.33 13.48 0.28
CA GLY A 20 -35.04 13.24 -1.12
C GLY A 20 -35.16 11.76 -1.50
N VAL A 21 -34.61 10.87 -0.67
CA VAL A 21 -34.70 9.41 -0.87
C VAL A 21 -36.13 8.92 -0.77
N GLN A 22 -36.91 9.42 0.19
CA GLN A 22 -38.32 9.08 0.35
C GLN A 22 -39.16 9.57 -0.84
N ARG A 23 -38.90 10.80 -1.33
CA ARG A 23 -39.55 11.33 -2.55
C ARG A 23 -39.20 10.50 -3.78
N LEU A 24 -37.95 10.08 -3.92
CA LEU A 24 -37.51 9.19 -4.99
C LEU A 24 -38.21 7.82 -4.91
N ALA A 25 -38.30 7.24 -3.71
CA ALA A 25 -39.01 5.97 -3.48
C ALA A 25 -40.50 6.09 -3.87
N ALA A 26 -41.16 7.18 -3.43
CA ALA A 26 -42.54 7.46 -3.77
C ALA A 26 -42.75 7.65 -5.28
N ALA A 27 -41.84 8.36 -5.95
CA ALA A 27 -41.90 8.58 -7.39
C ALA A 27 -41.71 7.28 -8.19
N LEU A 28 -40.74 6.45 -7.78
CA LEU A 28 -40.52 5.11 -8.35
C LEU A 28 -41.78 4.24 -8.19
N HIS A 29 -42.37 4.25 -7.00
CA HIS A 29 -43.57 3.48 -6.70
C HIS A 29 -44.81 3.97 -7.45
N GLN A 30 -45.04 5.28 -7.54
CA GLN A 30 -46.25 5.85 -8.12
C GLN A 30 -46.22 5.87 -9.65
N HIS A 31 -45.11 6.30 -10.24
CA HIS A 31 -45.04 6.56 -11.68
C HIS A 31 -44.47 5.39 -12.48
N ARG A 32 -43.72 4.49 -11.85
CA ARG A 32 -43.04 3.38 -12.53
C ARG A 32 -43.33 2.02 -11.91
N ARG A 33 -44.41 1.85 -11.14
CA ARG A 33 -44.76 0.57 -10.48
C ARG A 33 -44.65 -0.64 -11.41
N ARG A 34 -45.16 -0.51 -12.63
CA ARG A 34 -45.08 -1.57 -13.65
C ARG A 34 -43.63 -1.90 -14.02
N GLN A 35 -42.80 -0.89 -14.28
CA GLN A 35 -41.39 -1.09 -14.65
C GLN A 35 -40.53 -1.57 -13.46
N VAL A 36 -40.84 -1.12 -12.24
CA VAL A 36 -40.24 -1.64 -11.01
C VAL A 36 -40.58 -3.14 -10.88
N ASN A 37 -41.85 -3.50 -11.03
CA ASN A 37 -42.27 -4.90 -11.02
C ASN A 37 -41.59 -5.69 -12.14
N GLU A 38 -41.53 -5.17 -13.37
CA GLU A 38 -40.83 -5.80 -14.49
C GLU A 38 -39.35 -6.01 -14.17
N ALA A 39 -38.65 -5.01 -13.62
CA ALA A 39 -37.27 -5.13 -13.18
C ALA A 39 -37.09 -6.19 -12.08
N LEU A 40 -38.03 -6.29 -11.15
CA LEU A 40 -37.97 -7.28 -10.06
C LEU A 40 -38.27 -8.70 -10.53
N THR A 41 -39.22 -8.86 -11.44
CA THR A 41 -39.62 -10.20 -11.93
C THR A 41 -38.81 -10.67 -13.13
N ALA A 42 -38.03 -9.80 -13.76
CA ALA A 42 -37.21 -10.14 -14.92
C ALA A 42 -36.13 -11.17 -14.59
N ASP A 43 -35.74 -11.88 -15.65
CA ASP A 43 -34.63 -12.82 -15.62
C ASP A 43 -33.35 -12.11 -15.16
N ALA A 44 -32.51 -12.84 -14.42
CA ALA A 44 -31.37 -12.25 -13.74
C ALA A 44 -30.33 -11.59 -14.68
N VAL A 45 -30.30 -12.00 -15.94
CA VAL A 45 -29.45 -11.40 -16.98
C VAL A 45 -29.96 -10.02 -17.43
N ASP A 46 -31.27 -9.79 -17.34
CA ASP A 46 -31.92 -8.59 -17.88
C ASP A 46 -32.27 -7.56 -16.80
N ARG A 47 -32.26 -7.92 -15.52
CA ARG A 47 -32.64 -7.00 -14.43
C ARG A 47 -31.82 -5.71 -14.38
N VAL A 48 -30.50 -5.79 -14.55
CA VAL A 48 -29.65 -4.58 -14.59
C VAL A 48 -30.05 -3.68 -15.77
N ARG A 49 -30.40 -4.25 -16.92
CA ARG A 49 -30.88 -3.49 -18.08
C ARG A 49 -32.20 -2.80 -17.77
N HIS A 50 -33.16 -3.51 -17.18
CA HIS A 50 -34.44 -2.92 -16.78
C HIS A 50 -34.27 -1.80 -15.74
N TRP A 51 -33.41 -1.99 -14.74
CA TRP A 51 -33.07 -0.94 -13.79
C TRP A 51 -32.43 0.26 -14.47
N ARG A 52 -31.48 0.05 -15.38
CA ARG A 52 -30.83 1.12 -16.13
C ARG A 52 -31.83 1.93 -16.96
N ASP A 53 -32.70 1.25 -17.70
CA ASP A 53 -33.71 1.90 -18.55
C ASP A 53 -34.73 2.68 -17.69
N LEU A 54 -35.13 2.13 -16.54
CA LEU A 54 -35.99 2.80 -15.56
C LEU A 54 -35.30 4.02 -14.94
N LEU A 55 -34.03 3.91 -14.53
CA LEU A 55 -33.26 5.00 -13.92
C LEU A 55 -32.99 6.13 -14.91
N ALA A 56 -32.63 5.82 -16.16
CA ALA A 56 -32.48 6.81 -17.22
C ALA A 56 -33.79 7.56 -17.49
N GLY A 57 -34.94 6.89 -17.32
CA GLY A 57 -36.27 7.46 -17.48
C GLY A 57 -36.77 8.29 -16.28
N LEU A 58 -36.01 8.42 -15.18
CA LEU A 58 -36.44 9.16 -13.98
C LEU A 58 -36.64 10.65 -14.25
N GLY A 59 -35.83 11.26 -15.10
CA GLY A 59 -35.95 12.69 -15.44
C GLY A 59 -37.24 13.05 -16.19
N GLN A 60 -38.02 12.05 -16.64
CA GLN A 60 -39.33 12.26 -17.24
C GLN A 60 -40.45 12.39 -16.20
N ILE A 61 -40.17 12.09 -14.93
CA ILE A 61 -41.16 12.14 -13.84
C ILE A 61 -41.21 13.57 -13.29
N PRO A 62 -42.38 14.22 -13.27
CA PRO A 62 -42.52 15.55 -12.69
C PRO A 62 -42.01 15.61 -11.25
N GLY A 63 -41.09 16.53 -10.97
CA GLY A 63 -40.51 16.74 -9.63
C GLY A 63 -39.36 15.81 -9.25
N VAL A 64 -38.93 14.90 -10.14
CA VAL A 64 -37.70 14.11 -9.95
C VAL A 64 -36.59 14.69 -10.82
N ASP A 65 -35.53 15.16 -10.16
CA ASP A 65 -34.29 15.54 -10.83
C ASP A 65 -33.36 14.32 -10.91
N LEU A 66 -33.03 13.91 -12.15
CA LEU A 66 -32.13 12.80 -12.43
C LEU A 66 -30.71 13.05 -11.88
N GLN A 67 -30.25 14.30 -11.89
CA GLN A 67 -28.96 14.68 -11.33
C GLN A 67 -28.96 14.51 -9.82
N ALA A 68 -29.97 15.05 -9.13
CA ALA A 68 -30.14 14.87 -7.70
C ALA A 68 -30.25 13.38 -7.30
N ALA A 69 -30.98 12.58 -8.08
CA ALA A 69 -31.08 11.14 -7.86
C ALA A 69 -29.71 10.44 -7.98
N SER A 70 -28.96 10.72 -9.05
CA SER A 70 -27.61 10.20 -9.24
C SER A 70 -26.68 10.57 -8.06
N TRP A 71 -26.75 11.83 -7.60
CA TRP A 71 -25.98 12.29 -6.45
C TRP A 71 -26.33 11.58 -5.15
N MET A 72 -27.61 11.27 -4.91
CA MET A 72 -28.00 10.50 -3.72
C MET A 72 -27.37 9.09 -3.72
N PHE A 73 -27.37 8.39 -4.86
CA PHE A 73 -26.71 7.08 -4.97
C PHE A 73 -25.19 7.17 -4.84
N ALA A 74 -24.56 8.15 -5.50
CA ALA A 74 -23.12 8.28 -5.47
C ALA A 74 -22.60 8.73 -4.08
N TYR A 75 -23.19 9.76 -3.49
CA TYR A 75 -22.63 10.45 -2.33
C TYR A 75 -23.33 10.12 -1.00
N HIS A 76 -24.53 9.55 -1.04
CA HIS A 76 -25.29 9.16 0.16
C HIS A 76 -25.72 7.70 0.18
N PRO A 77 -24.82 6.73 -0.13
CA PRO A 77 -25.19 5.33 -0.22
C PRO A 77 -25.79 4.74 1.05
N ARG A 78 -25.40 5.24 2.24
CA ARG A 78 -25.98 4.80 3.51
C ARG A 78 -27.47 5.10 3.57
N LEU A 79 -27.88 6.31 3.21
CA LEU A 79 -29.29 6.72 3.22
C LEU A 79 -30.09 5.96 2.16
N ILE A 80 -29.51 5.68 1.00
CA ILE A 80 -30.15 4.81 0.00
C ILE A 80 -30.35 3.40 0.57
N VAL A 81 -29.32 2.80 1.18
CA VAL A 81 -29.43 1.46 1.76
C VAL A 81 -30.43 1.41 2.91
N THR A 82 -30.55 2.46 3.73
CA THR A 82 -31.49 2.51 4.88
C THR A 82 -32.92 2.91 4.51
N ASP A 83 -33.09 3.94 3.70
CA ASP A 83 -34.39 4.64 3.54
C ASP A 83 -35.10 4.30 2.23
N LEU A 84 -34.39 3.78 1.21
CA LEU A 84 -35.03 3.37 -0.04
C LEU A 84 -35.86 2.11 0.19
N ASN A 85 -37.17 2.28 0.32
CA ASN A 85 -38.13 1.20 0.51
C ASN A 85 -39.14 1.17 -0.65
N LEU A 86 -39.05 0.13 -1.48
CA LEU A 86 -39.99 -0.13 -2.57
C LEU A 86 -41.08 -1.16 -2.22
N HIS A 87 -41.28 -1.45 -0.93
CA HIS A 87 -42.18 -2.48 -0.39
C HIS A 87 -41.79 -3.91 -0.83
N GLU A 88 -40.50 -4.16 -0.96
CA GLU A 88 -39.97 -5.48 -1.28
C GLU A 88 -39.77 -6.32 -0.01
N ASP A 89 -39.93 -7.64 -0.14
CA ASP A 89 -39.50 -8.56 0.89
C ASP A 89 -38.02 -8.30 1.22
N GLU A 90 -37.68 -8.35 2.52
CA GLU A 90 -36.30 -8.14 2.99
C GLU A 90 -35.29 -9.06 2.29
N VAL A 91 -35.75 -10.23 1.84
CA VAL A 91 -34.97 -11.23 1.08
C VAL A 91 -34.45 -10.69 -0.27
N HIS A 92 -35.17 -9.76 -0.88
CA HIS A 92 -34.91 -9.22 -2.22
C HIS A 92 -34.18 -7.88 -2.22
N ARG A 93 -34.24 -7.15 -1.10
CA ARG A 93 -33.69 -5.79 -0.97
C ARG A 93 -32.22 -5.70 -1.34
N TRP A 94 -31.39 -6.65 -0.89
CA TRP A 94 -29.97 -6.64 -1.20
C TRP A 94 -29.68 -6.79 -2.71
N SER A 95 -30.35 -7.73 -3.39
CA SER A 95 -30.13 -7.95 -4.83
C SER A 95 -30.60 -6.76 -5.64
N MET A 96 -31.73 -6.15 -5.26
CA MET A 96 -32.23 -4.92 -5.86
C MET A 96 -31.18 -3.80 -5.75
N LEU A 97 -30.62 -3.58 -4.54
CA LEU A 97 -29.58 -2.57 -4.35
C LEU A 97 -28.36 -2.83 -5.24
N VAL A 98 -27.85 -4.07 -5.29
CA VAL A 98 -26.73 -4.44 -6.18
C VAL A 98 -27.02 -4.10 -7.64
N GLU A 99 -28.22 -4.42 -8.12
CA GLU A 99 -28.63 -4.17 -9.50
C GLU A 99 -28.79 -2.67 -9.79
N MET A 100 -29.40 -1.90 -8.89
CA MET A 100 -29.53 -0.45 -9.01
C MET A 100 -28.17 0.26 -9.01
N TYR A 101 -27.24 -0.13 -8.12
CA TYR A 101 -25.89 0.45 -8.10
C TYR A 101 -25.08 0.08 -9.35
N THR A 102 -25.28 -1.13 -9.89
CA THR A 102 -24.66 -1.53 -11.16
C THR A 102 -25.22 -0.72 -12.32
N ALA A 103 -26.53 -0.53 -12.39
CA ALA A 103 -27.18 0.28 -13.40
C ALA A 103 -26.76 1.76 -13.35
N TRP A 104 -26.69 2.35 -12.15
CA TRP A 104 -26.17 3.72 -11.99
C TRP A 104 -24.71 3.86 -12.41
N LEU A 105 -23.88 2.87 -12.08
CA LEU A 105 -22.48 2.86 -12.52
C LEU A 105 -22.38 2.81 -14.05
N GLU A 106 -23.19 1.99 -14.73
CA GLU A 106 -23.25 1.94 -16.20
C GLU A 106 -23.67 3.29 -16.81
N LEU A 107 -24.69 3.94 -16.24
CA LEU A 107 -25.14 5.27 -16.70
C LEU A 107 -24.07 6.34 -16.52
N ALA A 108 -23.37 6.32 -15.37
CA ALA A 108 -22.31 7.28 -15.07
C ALA A 108 -21.10 7.10 -16.02
N VAL A 109 -20.65 5.86 -16.23
CA VAL A 109 -19.56 5.54 -17.17
C VAL A 109 -19.93 5.91 -18.60
N ALA A 110 -21.19 5.68 -19.01
CA ALA A 110 -21.69 6.02 -20.33
C ALA A 110 -22.00 7.54 -20.50
N ARG A 111 -21.81 8.36 -19.47
CA ARG A 111 -22.13 9.79 -19.43
C ARG A 111 -23.59 10.10 -19.82
N GLN A 112 -24.51 9.23 -19.39
CA GLN A 112 -25.94 9.35 -19.70
C GLN A 112 -26.73 10.16 -18.66
N VAL A 113 -26.07 10.68 -17.62
CA VAL A 113 -26.69 11.55 -16.62
C VAL A 113 -26.45 13.02 -17.03
N PRO A 114 -27.48 13.75 -17.47
CA PRO A 114 -27.34 15.12 -17.94
C PRO A 114 -27.00 16.08 -16.78
N GLY A 115 -26.27 17.15 -17.09
CA GLY A 115 -25.99 18.25 -16.13
C GLY A 115 -24.86 18.00 -15.13
N ILE A 116 -24.20 16.84 -15.19
CA ILE A 116 -23.03 16.52 -14.37
C ILE A 116 -21.75 16.83 -15.15
N ASP A 117 -20.87 17.66 -14.59
CA ASP A 117 -19.55 17.92 -15.18
C ASP A 117 -18.63 16.70 -15.08
N ASP A 118 -17.61 16.62 -15.94
CA ASP A 118 -16.71 15.47 -16.04
C ASP A 118 -16.04 15.09 -14.72
N ARG A 119 -15.70 16.09 -13.88
CA ARG A 119 -15.06 15.86 -12.59
C ARG A 119 -16.04 15.26 -11.60
N SER A 120 -17.24 15.83 -11.48
CA SER A 120 -18.30 15.29 -10.62
C SER A 120 -18.76 13.90 -11.07
N ALA A 121 -18.75 13.62 -12.38
CA ALA A 121 -19.06 12.30 -12.93
C ALA A 121 -17.97 11.27 -12.58
N ALA A 122 -16.69 11.64 -12.67
CA ALA A 122 -15.57 10.77 -12.28
C ALA A 122 -15.62 10.43 -10.78
N ILE A 123 -15.80 11.44 -9.92
CA ILE A 123 -15.95 11.23 -8.47
C ILE A 123 -17.19 10.38 -8.17
N GLY A 124 -18.33 10.66 -8.82
CA GLY A 124 -19.55 9.88 -8.62
C GLY A 124 -19.37 8.41 -9.02
N THR A 125 -18.72 8.16 -10.15
CA THR A 125 -18.37 6.81 -10.64
C THR A 125 -17.48 6.08 -9.63
N ALA A 126 -16.48 6.76 -9.06
CA ALA A 126 -15.60 6.23 -8.03
C ALA A 126 -16.37 5.82 -6.76
N CYS A 127 -17.28 6.66 -6.27
CA CYS A 127 -18.15 6.33 -5.13
C CYS A 127 -19.09 5.15 -5.42
N LEU A 128 -19.70 5.10 -6.61
CA LEU A 128 -20.57 4.02 -7.04
C LEU A 128 -19.80 2.69 -7.14
N ALA A 129 -18.58 2.71 -7.68
CA ALA A 129 -17.71 1.53 -7.76
C ALA A 129 -17.37 0.98 -6.37
N ARG A 130 -17.04 1.85 -5.41
CA ARG A 130 -16.83 1.45 -4.00
C ARG A 130 -18.08 0.79 -3.43
N THR A 131 -19.24 1.44 -3.53
CA THR A 131 -20.49 0.94 -2.96
C THR A 131 -20.89 -0.39 -3.58
N ARG A 132 -20.75 -0.52 -4.91
CA ARG A 132 -20.99 -1.78 -5.64
C ARG A 132 -20.08 -2.89 -5.11
N TRP A 133 -18.77 -2.64 -4.92
CA TRP A 133 -17.85 -3.61 -4.31
C TRP A 133 -18.32 -4.03 -2.92
N LYS A 134 -18.64 -3.08 -2.04
CA LYS A 134 -19.10 -3.33 -0.67
C LYS A 134 -20.37 -4.19 -0.64
N LEU A 135 -21.37 -3.86 -1.45
CA LEU A 135 -22.62 -4.62 -1.54
C LEU A 135 -22.40 -6.04 -2.09
N LEU A 136 -21.65 -6.19 -3.19
CA LEU A 136 -21.38 -7.50 -3.81
C LEU A 136 -20.56 -8.43 -2.91
N SER A 137 -19.68 -7.86 -2.08
CA SER A 137 -18.85 -8.61 -1.11
C SER A 137 -19.52 -8.83 0.24
N ALA A 138 -20.64 -8.16 0.53
CA ALA A 138 -21.36 -8.30 1.80
C ALA A 138 -21.63 -9.75 2.24
N PRO A 139 -22.04 -10.68 1.34
CA PRO A 139 -22.30 -12.07 1.73
C PRO A 139 -21.08 -12.85 2.21
N ASP A 140 -19.87 -12.40 1.84
CA ASP A 140 -18.59 -13.03 2.15
C ASP A 140 -17.89 -12.38 3.38
N ARG A 141 -18.58 -11.45 4.06
CA ARG A 141 -18.06 -10.74 5.23
C ARG A 141 -18.67 -11.31 6.51
N PRO A 142 -17.88 -11.96 7.38
CA PRO A 142 -18.41 -12.54 8.62
C PRO A 142 -18.91 -11.48 9.61
N THR A 143 -18.52 -10.22 9.44
CA THR A 143 -18.92 -9.10 10.30
C THR A 143 -20.26 -8.47 9.90
N VAL A 144 -20.82 -8.84 8.74
CA VAL A 144 -22.08 -8.30 8.23
C VAL A 144 -23.24 -9.16 8.75
N THR A 145 -24.06 -8.58 9.63
CA THR A 145 -25.08 -9.32 10.39
C THR A 145 -26.40 -9.47 9.64
N ASP A 146 -26.69 -8.56 8.72
CA ASP A 146 -27.84 -8.55 7.80
C ASP A 146 -27.44 -9.04 6.40
N ALA A 147 -26.44 -9.93 6.33
CA ALA A 147 -26.01 -10.52 5.08
C ALA A 147 -27.20 -11.26 4.43
N PRO A 148 -27.37 -11.16 3.10
CA PRO A 148 -28.48 -11.79 2.42
C PRO A 148 -28.47 -13.30 2.64
N GLY A 149 -29.66 -13.86 2.93
CA GLY A 149 -29.90 -15.29 2.94
C GLY A 149 -29.63 -15.92 1.57
N GLU A 150 -29.61 -17.26 1.51
CA GLU A 150 -29.25 -18.04 0.32
C GLU A 150 -30.04 -17.64 -0.93
N TYR A 151 -31.34 -17.36 -0.79
CA TYR A 151 -32.21 -16.91 -1.88
C TYR A 151 -31.78 -15.57 -2.50
N GLY A 152 -31.37 -14.60 -1.68
CA GLY A 152 -30.86 -13.32 -2.18
C GLY A 152 -29.57 -13.52 -2.98
N ARG A 153 -28.69 -14.43 -2.54
CA ARG A 153 -27.41 -14.73 -3.21
C ARG A 153 -27.61 -15.37 -4.58
N LEU A 154 -28.54 -16.33 -4.70
CA LEU A 154 -28.83 -17.04 -5.95
C LEU A 154 -29.42 -16.13 -7.02
N ARG A 155 -30.09 -15.05 -6.61
CA ARG A 155 -30.70 -14.09 -7.53
C ARG A 155 -29.65 -13.34 -8.35
N VAL A 156 -28.50 -12.99 -7.77
CA VAL A 156 -27.43 -12.29 -8.49
C VAL A 156 -26.59 -13.29 -9.29
N VAL A 157 -26.88 -13.42 -10.58
CA VAL A 157 -26.15 -14.31 -11.49
C VAL A 157 -24.67 -13.94 -11.55
N SER A 158 -23.81 -14.95 -11.46
CA SER A 158 -22.35 -14.78 -11.49
C SER A 158 -21.84 -13.79 -10.44
N ARG A 159 -22.50 -13.70 -9.26
CA ARG A 159 -22.14 -12.76 -8.17
C ARG A 159 -20.64 -12.72 -7.89
N VAL A 160 -19.98 -13.89 -7.81
CA VAL A 160 -18.54 -13.98 -7.54
C VAL A 160 -17.74 -13.25 -8.62
N GLU A 161 -18.10 -13.41 -9.89
CA GLU A 161 -17.44 -12.74 -11.01
C GLU A 161 -17.71 -11.24 -10.99
N GLN A 162 -18.97 -10.83 -10.75
CA GLN A 162 -19.30 -9.41 -10.57
C GLN A 162 -18.54 -8.78 -9.40
N ALA A 163 -18.39 -9.49 -8.29
CA ALA A 163 -17.65 -9.03 -7.13
C ALA A 163 -16.15 -8.88 -7.44
N ARG A 164 -15.57 -9.77 -8.25
CA ARG A 164 -14.18 -9.64 -8.74
C ARG A 164 -14.02 -8.43 -9.64
N GLN A 165 -14.92 -8.23 -10.59
CA GLN A 165 -14.90 -7.05 -11.45
C GLN A 165 -15.04 -5.76 -10.62
N ALA A 166 -15.97 -5.72 -9.66
CA ALA A 166 -16.15 -4.57 -8.78
C ALA A 166 -14.92 -4.31 -7.90
N ARG A 167 -14.25 -5.37 -7.42
CA ARG A 167 -12.96 -5.28 -6.72
C ARG A 167 -11.88 -4.65 -7.60
N GLU A 168 -11.75 -5.07 -8.85
CA GLU A 168 -10.76 -4.53 -9.79
C GLU A 168 -11.04 -3.06 -10.14
N GLN A 169 -12.32 -2.71 -10.34
CA GLN A 169 -12.76 -1.33 -10.52
C GLN A 169 -12.40 -0.47 -9.31
N TRP A 170 -12.74 -0.92 -8.09
CA TRP A 170 -12.40 -0.17 -6.88
C TRP A 170 -10.90 -0.07 -6.65
N LEU A 171 -10.13 -1.12 -6.97
CA LEU A 171 -8.67 -1.11 -6.88
C LEU A 171 -8.05 -0.07 -7.83
N THR A 172 -8.61 0.08 -9.03
CA THR A 172 -8.17 1.10 -10.00
C THR A 172 -8.42 2.50 -9.45
N VAL A 173 -9.62 2.74 -8.90
CA VAL A 173 -9.95 4.02 -8.25
C VAL A 173 -9.04 4.32 -7.06
N LEU A 174 -8.72 3.33 -6.22
CA LEU A 174 -7.80 3.52 -5.09
C LEU A 174 -6.38 3.89 -5.53
N ASN A 175 -5.94 3.43 -6.70
CA ASN A 175 -4.62 3.78 -7.24
C ASN A 175 -4.55 5.23 -7.75
N GLU A 176 -5.71 5.81 -8.09
CA GLU A 176 -5.87 7.18 -8.57
C GLU A 176 -6.52 8.07 -7.50
N ILE A 177 -6.55 7.63 -6.23
CA ILE A 177 -7.36 8.27 -5.18
C ILE A 177 -7.00 9.73 -4.93
N ASP A 178 -5.75 10.10 -5.18
CA ASP A 178 -5.27 11.47 -5.00
C ASP A 178 -5.90 12.44 -6.04
N ASP A 179 -6.47 11.91 -7.14
CA ASP A 179 -7.26 12.67 -8.12
C ASP A 179 -8.73 12.91 -7.69
N TYR A 180 -9.18 12.28 -6.59
CA TYR A 180 -10.56 12.35 -6.09
C TYR A 180 -10.64 12.97 -4.68
N PRO A 181 -10.63 14.32 -4.54
CA PRO A 181 -10.62 14.98 -3.22
C PRO A 181 -11.78 14.60 -2.30
N ALA A 182 -12.96 14.27 -2.84
CA ALA A 182 -14.11 13.83 -2.06
C ALA A 182 -13.88 12.46 -1.38
N LEU A 183 -12.97 11.65 -1.92
CA LEU A 183 -12.57 10.34 -1.37
C LEU A 183 -11.31 10.43 -0.51
N ALA A 184 -10.64 11.58 -0.45
CA ALA A 184 -9.41 11.76 0.33
C ALA A 184 -9.61 11.53 1.84
N ALA A 185 -10.85 11.66 2.34
CA ALA A 185 -11.20 11.36 3.73
C ALA A 185 -11.33 9.85 4.03
N LEU A 186 -11.32 8.98 3.01
CA LEU A 186 -11.36 7.53 3.22
C LEU A 186 -10.04 7.04 3.82
N ASP A 187 -10.16 6.09 4.75
CA ASP A 187 -9.00 5.33 5.22
C ASP A 187 -8.60 4.32 4.13
N ILE A 188 -7.64 4.74 3.29
CA ILE A 188 -7.11 3.96 2.18
C ILE A 188 -6.47 2.65 2.65
N GLU A 189 -5.90 2.64 3.86
CA GLU A 189 -5.31 1.42 4.41
C GLU A 189 -6.39 0.40 4.78
N ALA A 190 -7.49 0.87 5.37
CA ALA A 190 -8.64 0.03 5.65
C ALA A 190 -9.29 -0.49 4.35
N GLU A 191 -9.43 0.35 3.32
CA GLU A 191 -9.98 -0.04 2.02
C GLU A 191 -9.08 -1.05 1.27
N ALA A 192 -7.76 -0.85 1.29
CA ALA A 192 -6.81 -1.78 0.69
C ALA A 192 -6.77 -3.13 1.46
N ALA A 193 -6.85 -3.09 2.79
CA ALA A 193 -6.97 -4.30 3.60
C ALA A 193 -8.30 -5.02 3.33
N ASP A 194 -9.39 -4.28 3.17
CA ASP A 194 -10.70 -4.82 2.86
C ASP A 194 -10.71 -5.62 1.54
N LEU A 195 -10.13 -5.04 0.48
CA LEU A 195 -10.06 -5.70 -0.84
C LEU A 195 -9.30 -7.02 -0.83
N THR A 196 -8.31 -7.16 0.07
CA THR A 196 -7.41 -8.31 0.14
C THR A 196 -7.88 -9.39 1.13
N MET A 197 -8.67 -9.00 2.13
CA MET A 197 -9.11 -9.89 3.20
C MET A 197 -10.43 -10.60 2.90
N VAL A 198 -11.31 -10.00 2.10
CA VAL A 198 -12.57 -10.65 1.68
C VAL A 198 -12.28 -11.84 0.77
N ASP A 199 -12.76 -13.02 1.16
CA ASP A 199 -12.62 -14.26 0.39
C ASP A 199 -13.86 -14.50 -0.47
N LEU A 200 -13.75 -14.23 -1.77
CA LEU A 200 -14.84 -14.42 -2.74
C LEU A 200 -14.84 -15.88 -3.23
N GLY A 201 -15.09 -16.85 -2.35
CA GLY A 201 -15.25 -18.28 -2.67
C GLY A 201 -14.18 -18.87 -3.61
N SER A 202 -13.20 -19.57 -3.06
CA SER A 202 -11.96 -20.00 -3.74
C SER A 202 -12.08 -20.94 -4.97
N ASN A 203 -13.26 -21.40 -5.40
CA ASN A 203 -13.40 -22.58 -6.29
C ASN A 203 -13.97 -22.33 -7.70
N ALA A 204 -13.96 -21.10 -8.22
CA ALA A 204 -14.31 -20.87 -9.63
C ALA A 204 -13.33 -19.86 -10.25
N ALA A 205 -12.43 -20.29 -11.13
CA ALA A 205 -11.62 -19.42 -11.99
C ALA A 205 -12.11 -19.57 -13.45
N PRO A 206 -11.79 -18.68 -14.44
CA PRO A 206 -11.41 -17.25 -14.48
C PRO A 206 -12.34 -16.45 -15.50
N PRO A 207 -12.03 -15.23 -16.03
CA PRO A 207 -10.80 -14.83 -16.73
C PRO A 207 -10.14 -13.55 -16.16
N CYS A 208 -9.00 -13.72 -15.49
CA CYS A 208 -7.92 -12.75 -15.64
C CYS A 208 -7.40 -12.91 -17.07
N ASN A 209 -7.80 -12.04 -18.00
CA ASN A 209 -7.19 -12.04 -19.31
C ASN A 209 -5.72 -11.63 -19.17
N ARG A 210 -4.88 -12.68 -19.12
CA ARG A 210 -3.41 -12.76 -19.08
C ARG A 210 -2.74 -12.57 -17.72
N VAL A 211 -2.91 -13.56 -16.86
CA VAL A 211 -1.82 -14.07 -16.01
C VAL A 211 -1.59 -15.52 -16.41
N ALA A 212 -0.43 -15.81 -16.99
CA ALA A 212 -0.05 -17.16 -17.38
C ALA A 212 0.01 -18.08 -16.15
N GLU A 213 -0.51 -19.28 -16.34
CA GLU A 213 -0.58 -20.40 -15.41
C GLU A 213 0.75 -20.63 -14.69
N THR A 214 0.75 -20.44 -13.38
CA THR A 214 1.59 -21.17 -12.42
C THR A 214 0.89 -21.19 -11.06
N GLY A 215 0.17 -22.30 -10.78
CA GLY A 215 -0.19 -22.80 -9.45
C GLY A 215 -0.98 -21.90 -8.49
N ASP A 216 -2.31 -22.03 -8.52
CA ASP A 216 -3.32 -22.02 -7.43
C ASP A 216 -3.17 -21.15 -6.15
N ALA A 217 -2.32 -20.13 -6.17
CA ALA A 217 -2.34 -18.98 -5.27
C ALA A 217 -2.83 -17.69 -5.99
N GLY A 218 -3.38 -17.87 -7.19
CA GLY A 218 -3.34 -16.93 -8.32
C GLY A 218 -3.95 -15.53 -8.13
N PRO A 219 -5.18 -15.36 -7.58
CA PRO A 219 -5.81 -14.03 -7.53
C PRO A 219 -5.52 -13.23 -6.26
N ARG A 220 -5.66 -13.84 -5.07
CA ARG A 220 -5.54 -13.14 -3.78
C ARG A 220 -4.12 -12.64 -3.51
N ALA A 221 -3.12 -13.45 -3.86
CA ALA A 221 -1.72 -13.04 -3.73
C ALA A 221 -1.37 -11.89 -4.69
N ALA A 222 -1.97 -11.85 -5.88
CA ALA A 222 -1.78 -10.77 -6.85
C ALA A 222 -2.39 -9.45 -6.35
N ILE A 223 -3.65 -9.47 -5.89
CA ILE A 223 -4.33 -8.28 -5.32
C ILE A 223 -3.58 -7.81 -4.07
N THR A 224 -3.16 -8.73 -3.20
CA THR A 224 -2.37 -8.39 -2.02
C THR A 224 -1.03 -7.79 -2.40
N GLY A 225 -0.35 -8.34 -3.40
CA GLY A 225 0.87 -7.76 -3.92
C GLY A 225 0.66 -6.35 -4.44
N TYR A 226 -0.38 -6.12 -5.23
CA TYR A 226 -0.71 -4.79 -5.71
C TYR A 226 -1.01 -3.83 -4.54
N ALA A 227 -1.93 -4.17 -3.64
CA ALA A 227 -2.30 -3.35 -2.50
C ALA A 227 -1.10 -3.02 -1.59
N VAL A 228 -0.29 -4.02 -1.25
CA VAL A 228 0.91 -3.82 -0.42
C VAL A 228 1.91 -2.92 -1.12
N THR A 229 2.21 -3.18 -2.39
CA THR A 229 3.32 -2.51 -3.08
C THR A 229 2.97 -1.14 -3.66
N ARG A 230 1.70 -0.90 -4.01
CA ARG A 230 1.22 0.34 -4.66
C ARG A 230 0.44 1.26 -3.75
N LEU A 231 -0.30 0.73 -2.77
CA LEU A 231 -1.18 1.54 -1.93
C LEU A 231 -0.61 1.72 -0.52
N LEU A 232 -0.12 0.65 0.10
CA LEU A 232 0.23 0.63 1.52
C LEU A 232 1.68 1.05 1.81
N LEU A 233 2.65 0.36 1.18
CA LEU A 233 4.06 0.66 1.44
C LEU A 233 4.41 2.10 1.07
N PRO A 234 3.95 2.66 -0.06
CA PRO A 234 4.18 4.07 -0.37
C PRO A 234 3.74 5.04 0.72
N ARG A 235 2.64 4.73 1.41
CA ARG A 235 2.09 5.50 2.54
C ARG A 235 2.67 5.10 3.90
N PHE A 236 3.78 4.35 3.90
CA PHE A 236 4.49 3.90 5.10
C PHE A 236 3.65 2.99 6.02
N ALA A 237 2.61 2.34 5.48
CA ALA A 237 1.63 1.53 6.22
C ALA A 237 2.13 0.10 6.51
N TRP A 238 3.35 -0.02 7.05
CA TRP A 238 4.06 -1.29 7.22
C TRP A 238 3.32 -2.34 8.07
N ARG A 239 2.53 -1.89 9.06
CA ARG A 239 1.77 -2.79 9.94
C ARG A 239 0.68 -3.52 9.18
N VAL A 240 -0.12 -2.78 8.41
CA VAL A 240 -1.18 -3.33 7.57
C VAL A 240 -0.56 -4.23 6.51
N SER A 241 0.51 -3.78 5.84
CA SER A 241 1.24 -4.61 4.88
C SER A 241 1.71 -5.94 5.48
N ARG A 242 2.25 -5.92 6.71
CA ARG A 242 2.69 -7.14 7.41
C ARG A 242 1.53 -8.10 7.68
N THR A 243 0.39 -7.59 8.12
CA THR A 243 -0.82 -8.40 8.34
C THR A 243 -1.28 -9.07 7.04
N LEU A 244 -1.31 -8.33 5.93
CA LEU A 244 -1.74 -8.87 4.63
C LEU A 244 -0.74 -9.88 4.05
N VAL A 245 0.56 -9.62 4.17
CA VAL A 245 1.60 -10.58 3.75
C VAL A 245 1.53 -11.85 4.59
N ARG A 246 1.29 -11.73 5.91
CA ARG A 246 1.07 -12.92 6.76
C ARG A 246 -0.20 -13.67 6.40
N ALA A 247 -1.29 -12.98 6.12
CA ALA A 247 -2.56 -13.60 5.73
C ALA A 247 -2.42 -14.40 4.43
N THR A 248 -1.59 -13.93 3.49
CA THR A 248 -1.41 -14.59 2.18
C THR A 248 -0.30 -15.64 2.16
N GLN A 249 0.82 -15.42 2.85
CA GLN A 249 1.97 -16.33 2.84
C GLN A 249 1.99 -17.28 4.05
N GLY A 250 1.14 -17.05 5.04
CA GLY A 250 1.01 -17.87 6.25
C GLY A 250 2.30 -17.98 7.07
N ARG A 251 2.56 -19.18 7.60
CA ARG A 251 3.72 -19.48 8.45
C ARG A 251 5.06 -19.20 7.76
N ARG A 252 5.14 -19.34 6.43
CA ARG A 252 6.38 -19.15 5.66
C ARG A 252 6.90 -17.72 5.77
N SER A 253 6.02 -16.72 5.65
CA SER A 253 6.41 -15.30 5.84
C SER A 253 6.94 -15.06 7.25
N THR A 254 6.30 -15.64 8.27
CA THR A 254 6.74 -15.49 9.66
C THR A 254 8.11 -16.13 9.90
N VAL A 255 8.34 -17.34 9.40
CA VAL A 255 9.63 -18.04 9.52
C VAL A 255 10.73 -17.26 8.80
N HIS A 256 10.50 -16.86 7.55
CA HIS A 256 11.46 -16.08 6.78
C HIS A 256 11.84 -14.77 7.48
N TRP A 257 10.83 -14.06 8.01
CA TRP A 257 11.03 -12.79 8.70
C TRP A 257 11.87 -12.97 9.97
N TRP A 258 11.53 -13.95 10.81
CA TRP A 258 12.29 -14.24 12.02
C TRP A 258 13.71 -14.74 11.74
N CYS A 259 13.90 -15.65 10.78
CA CYS A 259 15.25 -16.13 10.43
C CYS A 259 16.15 -14.97 10.00
N SER A 260 15.67 -14.12 9.09
CA SER A 260 16.44 -12.98 8.60
C SER A 260 16.67 -11.95 9.70
N ALA A 261 15.63 -11.61 10.48
CA ALA A 261 15.74 -10.66 11.59
C ALA A 261 16.74 -11.12 12.67
N SER A 262 16.74 -12.41 13.02
CA SER A 262 17.68 -12.98 13.99
C SER A 262 19.13 -12.90 13.52
N ILE A 263 19.39 -13.16 12.23
CA ILE A 263 20.74 -13.05 11.66
C ILE A 263 21.21 -11.59 11.66
N LEU A 264 20.34 -10.65 11.28
CA LEU A 264 20.66 -9.22 11.30
C LEU A 264 20.85 -8.70 12.73
N ALA A 265 20.04 -9.15 13.69
CA ALA A 265 20.22 -8.82 15.10
C ALA A 265 21.56 -9.36 15.64
N ALA A 266 21.95 -10.57 15.26
CA ALA A 266 23.26 -11.14 15.61
C ALA A 266 24.41 -10.29 15.04
N ALA A 267 24.26 -9.69 13.84
CA ALA A 267 25.25 -8.77 13.28
C ALA A 267 25.40 -7.50 14.15
N VAL A 268 24.29 -6.91 14.60
CA VAL A 268 24.30 -5.74 15.51
C VAL A 268 24.96 -6.08 16.84
N ILE A 269 24.64 -7.24 17.42
CA ILE A 269 25.25 -7.70 18.69
C ILE A 269 26.76 -7.94 18.51
N ALA A 270 27.17 -8.58 17.43
CA ALA A 270 28.59 -8.80 17.12
C ALA A 270 29.36 -7.49 16.96
N PHE A 271 28.73 -6.46 16.37
CA PHE A 271 29.32 -5.11 16.30
C PHE A 271 29.41 -4.45 17.68
N ALA A 272 28.36 -4.53 18.51
CA ALA A 272 28.38 -3.97 19.86
C ALA A 272 29.51 -4.59 20.70
N ILE A 273 29.72 -5.91 20.61
CA ILE A 273 30.85 -6.60 21.23
C ILE A 273 32.19 -6.11 20.66
N ALA A 274 32.24 -5.74 19.37
CA ALA A 274 33.45 -5.23 18.75
C ALA A 274 33.88 -3.83 19.24
N VAL A 275 32.93 -3.05 19.78
CA VAL A 275 33.13 -1.68 20.27
C VAL A 275 33.29 -1.62 21.80
N ASP A 276 33.07 -2.72 22.52
CA ASP A 276 33.11 -2.74 24.00
C ASP A 276 34.45 -2.24 24.55
N ASP A 277 34.40 -1.13 25.30
CA ASP A 277 35.54 -0.45 25.93
C ASP A 277 36.39 -1.38 26.79
N ARG A 278 35.82 -2.47 27.32
CA ARG A 278 36.56 -3.47 28.11
C ARG A 278 37.62 -4.21 27.31
N TYR A 279 37.39 -4.38 26.01
CA TYR A 279 38.24 -5.17 25.12
C TYR A 279 38.98 -4.32 24.09
N GLY A 280 38.64 -3.03 24.00
CA GLY A 280 39.04 -2.19 22.89
C GLY A 280 38.45 -2.68 21.57
N TRP A 281 38.80 -2.02 20.47
CA TRP A 281 38.32 -2.38 19.15
C TRP A 281 38.69 -3.82 18.75
N SER A 282 37.70 -4.66 18.45
CA SER A 282 37.90 -6.05 18.01
C SER A 282 37.64 -6.26 16.52
N TYR A 283 38.71 -6.40 15.73
CA TYR A 283 38.62 -6.70 14.30
C TYR A 283 37.87 -8.02 13.99
N ARG A 284 37.94 -9.00 14.91
CA ARG A 284 37.22 -10.28 14.80
C ARG A 284 35.72 -10.09 14.98
N GLY A 285 35.31 -9.33 16.01
CA GLY A 285 33.91 -8.99 16.24
C GLY A 285 33.31 -8.24 15.05
N TYR A 286 34.05 -7.27 14.52
CA TYR A 286 33.63 -6.53 13.32
C TYR A 286 33.52 -7.41 12.07
N THR A 287 34.49 -8.29 11.84
CA THR A 287 34.43 -9.24 10.71
C THR A 287 33.24 -10.18 10.84
N ALA A 288 32.96 -10.69 12.05
CA ALA A 288 31.77 -11.50 12.30
C ALA A 288 30.48 -10.72 12.02
N ALA A 289 30.40 -9.45 12.47
CA ALA A 289 29.26 -8.58 12.20
C ALA A 289 29.02 -8.38 10.69
N ALA A 290 30.08 -8.11 9.92
CA ALA A 290 29.99 -7.95 8.47
C ALA A 290 29.54 -9.25 7.75
N VAL A 291 30.06 -10.40 8.16
CA VAL A 291 29.67 -11.71 7.59
C VAL A 291 28.21 -12.04 7.92
N LEU A 292 27.76 -11.78 9.14
CA LEU A 292 26.37 -11.98 9.54
C LEU A 292 25.43 -11.04 8.78
N ALA A 293 25.81 -9.76 8.62
CA ALA A 293 25.04 -8.81 7.81
C ALA A 293 24.90 -9.29 6.35
N LEU A 294 26.00 -9.74 5.73
CA LEU A 294 26.00 -10.29 4.37
C LEU A 294 25.11 -11.54 4.27
N THR A 295 25.23 -12.46 5.24
CA THR A 295 24.41 -13.68 5.31
C THR A 295 22.93 -13.34 5.46
N GLY A 296 22.59 -12.35 6.28
CA GLY A 296 21.22 -11.88 6.45
C GLY A 296 20.62 -11.36 5.14
N TYR A 297 21.36 -10.53 4.40
CA TYR A 297 20.92 -10.08 3.08
C TYR A 297 20.82 -11.22 2.06
N ALA A 298 21.71 -12.21 2.10
CA ALA A 298 21.62 -13.38 1.25
C ALA A 298 20.34 -14.20 1.52
N VAL A 299 19.96 -14.37 2.79
CA VAL A 299 18.69 -15.02 3.17
C VAL A 299 17.49 -14.21 2.69
N ILE A 300 17.51 -12.88 2.85
CA ILE A 300 16.45 -11.99 2.36
C ILE A 300 16.32 -12.10 0.83
N ALA A 301 17.43 -12.04 0.10
CA ALA A 301 17.45 -12.16 -1.36
C ALA A 301 16.95 -13.53 -1.83
N ALA A 302 17.37 -14.61 -1.19
CA ALA A 302 16.89 -15.96 -1.49
C ALA A 302 15.37 -16.09 -1.26
N GLY A 303 14.86 -15.51 -0.16
CA GLY A 303 13.42 -15.46 0.12
C GLY A 303 12.65 -14.67 -0.93
N ALA A 304 13.13 -13.47 -1.28
CA ALA A 304 12.53 -12.62 -2.31
C ALA A 304 12.56 -13.27 -3.71
N ALA A 305 13.64 -13.96 -4.06
CA ALA A 305 13.78 -14.69 -5.32
C ALA A 305 12.82 -15.90 -5.40
N ALA A 306 12.68 -16.64 -4.30
CA ALA A 306 11.73 -17.75 -4.24
C ALA A 306 10.27 -17.25 -4.29
N ARG A 307 9.98 -16.16 -3.59
CA ARG A 307 8.66 -15.53 -3.52
C ARG A 307 8.80 -14.02 -3.33
N PRO A 308 8.47 -13.19 -4.33
CA PRO A 308 8.61 -11.74 -4.24
C PRO A 308 7.95 -11.13 -2.98
N ALA A 309 6.81 -11.70 -2.56
CA ALA A 309 6.08 -11.29 -1.35
C ALA A 309 6.89 -11.31 -0.06
N LEU A 310 7.90 -12.18 0.03
CA LEU A 310 8.78 -12.27 1.20
C LEU A 310 9.76 -11.09 1.28
N GLY A 311 10.05 -10.43 0.16
CA GLY A 311 10.95 -9.28 0.08
C GLY A 311 10.29 -7.92 0.35
N TRP A 312 8.96 -7.79 0.22
CA TRP A 312 8.28 -6.49 0.26
C TRP A 312 8.50 -5.71 1.56
N LEU A 313 8.49 -6.42 2.70
CA LEU A 313 8.62 -5.79 4.03
C LEU A 313 10.07 -5.48 4.41
N TRP A 314 11.05 -5.89 3.61
CA TRP A 314 12.47 -5.60 3.81
C TRP A 314 12.92 -4.29 3.15
N LEU A 315 12.01 -3.57 2.49
CA LEU A 315 12.24 -2.23 1.92
C LEU A 315 13.55 -2.16 1.12
N LEU A 316 13.79 -3.13 0.22
CA LEU A 316 15.10 -3.36 -0.43
C LEU A 316 15.68 -2.18 -1.21
N ARG A 317 14.90 -1.13 -1.45
CA ARG A 317 15.39 0.18 -1.92
C ARG A 317 16.29 0.88 -0.89
N GLN A 318 16.02 0.76 0.40
CA GLN A 318 16.85 1.30 1.49
C GLN A 318 18.31 0.79 1.42
N PRO A 319 18.58 -0.53 1.45
CA PRO A 319 19.95 -1.02 1.33
C PRO A 319 20.58 -0.75 -0.04
N ALA A 320 19.80 -0.71 -1.13
CA ALA A 320 20.31 -0.33 -2.44
C ALA A 320 20.79 1.14 -2.46
N GLY A 321 19.96 2.07 -2.00
CA GLY A 321 20.33 3.49 -1.88
C GLY A 321 21.48 3.71 -0.90
N SER A 322 21.51 2.96 0.20
CA SER A 322 22.63 2.96 1.15
C SER A 322 23.94 2.52 0.51
N THR A 323 23.88 1.55 -0.41
CA THR A 323 25.07 1.10 -1.15
C THR A 323 25.61 2.20 -2.05
N VAL A 324 24.73 2.96 -2.71
CA VAL A 324 25.14 4.14 -3.50
C VAL A 324 25.80 5.19 -2.61
N GLY A 325 25.20 5.48 -1.45
CA GLY A 325 25.78 6.41 -0.49
C GLY A 325 27.16 5.99 0.00
N LEU A 326 27.35 4.71 0.31
CA LEU A 326 28.65 4.17 0.68
C LEU A 326 29.68 4.30 -0.44
N LEU A 327 29.30 4.04 -1.70
CA LEU A 327 30.20 4.21 -2.85
C LEU A 327 30.58 5.68 -3.04
N ALA A 328 29.63 6.60 -2.86
CA ALA A 328 29.88 8.04 -2.90
C ALA A 328 30.83 8.48 -1.77
N LEU A 329 30.68 7.92 -0.57
CA LEU A 329 31.62 8.15 0.53
C LEU A 329 33.03 7.62 0.20
N GLY A 330 33.11 6.44 -0.43
CA GLY A 330 34.37 5.85 -0.89
C GLY A 330 35.09 6.68 -1.97
N ALA A 331 34.37 7.56 -2.66
CA ALA A 331 34.92 8.47 -3.65
C ALA A 331 35.46 9.80 -3.07
N LEU A 332 35.24 10.06 -1.77
CA LEU A 332 35.86 11.19 -1.08
C LEU A 332 37.40 11.05 -1.05
N PRO A 333 38.15 12.15 -0.82
CA PRO A 333 39.59 12.09 -0.63
C PRO A 333 40.00 10.99 0.35
N ALA A 334 41.04 10.23 0.02
CA ALA A 334 41.43 9.02 0.75
C ALA A 334 41.73 9.23 2.25
N ASP A 335 41.89 10.48 2.69
CA ASP A 335 42.15 10.92 4.05
C ASP A 335 40.92 11.43 4.83
N TRP A 336 39.70 11.35 4.26
CA TRP A 336 38.47 11.83 4.92
C TRP A 336 38.29 11.24 6.33
N TRP A 337 38.66 9.99 6.55
CA TRP A 337 38.51 9.27 7.82
C TRP A 337 39.64 9.57 8.82
N TRP A 338 40.76 10.14 8.35
CA TRP A 338 41.95 10.39 9.14
C TRP A 338 42.08 11.86 9.55
N LYS A 339 41.77 12.80 8.64
CA LYS A 339 41.93 14.25 8.87
C LYS A 339 40.68 14.97 9.34
N SER A 340 39.54 14.27 9.45
CA SER A 340 38.31 14.91 9.91
C SER A 340 38.36 15.24 11.40
N ASP A 341 37.98 16.47 11.74
CA ASP A 341 37.70 16.86 13.12
C ASP A 341 36.47 16.08 13.65
N PRO A 342 36.58 15.33 14.76
CA PRO A 342 35.48 14.51 15.26
C PRO A 342 34.24 15.30 15.66
N VAL A 343 34.40 16.53 16.15
CA VAL A 343 33.29 17.37 16.63
C VAL A 343 32.53 17.92 15.42
N LEU A 344 33.23 18.47 14.43
CA LEU A 344 32.62 18.96 13.19
C LEU A 344 31.96 17.82 12.41
N LEU A 345 32.58 16.65 12.35
CA LEU A 345 31.97 15.46 11.73
C LEU A 345 30.68 15.07 12.45
N GLY A 346 30.68 15.04 13.78
CA GLY A 346 29.49 14.74 14.57
C GLY A 346 28.34 15.73 14.31
N GLN A 347 28.65 17.03 14.25
CA GLN A 347 27.67 18.08 13.90
C GLN A 347 27.12 17.91 12.48
N ALA A 348 27.99 17.65 11.50
CA ALA A 348 27.58 17.41 10.12
C ALA A 348 26.67 16.18 9.99
N MET A 349 27.01 15.08 10.68
CA MET A 349 26.18 13.87 10.68
C MET A 349 24.82 14.11 11.36
N ALA A 350 24.78 14.82 12.48
CA ALA A 350 23.53 15.18 13.16
C ALA A 350 22.63 16.05 12.27
N LEU A 351 23.21 17.04 11.57
CA LEU A 351 22.48 17.89 10.63
C LEU A 351 21.93 17.08 9.45
N LEU A 352 22.76 16.24 8.82
CA LEU A 352 22.35 15.40 7.69
C LEU A 352 21.23 14.42 8.10
N ALA A 353 21.36 13.76 9.26
CA ALA A 353 20.32 12.88 9.78
C ALA A 353 19.01 13.64 10.03
N THR A 354 19.09 14.85 10.58
CA THR A 354 17.92 15.72 10.82
C THR A 354 17.22 16.07 9.51
N ILE A 355 17.97 16.44 8.47
CA ILE A 355 17.40 16.77 7.16
C ILE A 355 16.76 15.51 6.53
N GLY A 356 17.44 14.36 6.57
CA GLY A 356 16.90 13.11 6.03
C GLY A 356 15.60 12.67 6.74
N VAL A 357 15.54 12.78 8.06
CA VAL A 357 14.32 12.50 8.84
C VAL A 357 13.23 13.55 8.56
N GLY A 358 13.58 14.82 8.44
CA GLY A 358 12.66 15.90 8.09
C GLY A 358 12.01 15.71 6.71
N TYR A 359 12.78 15.21 5.74
CA TYR A 359 12.24 14.80 4.44
C TYR A 359 11.21 13.67 4.59
N LEU A 360 11.55 12.59 5.30
CA LEU A 360 10.61 11.48 5.53
C LEU A 360 9.33 11.92 6.26
N LEU A 361 9.45 12.84 7.21
CA LEU A 361 8.31 13.42 7.92
C LEU A 361 7.37 14.17 6.97
N THR A 362 7.96 14.99 6.09
CA THR A 362 7.21 15.76 5.08
C THR A 362 6.50 14.81 4.11
N GLU A 363 7.19 13.78 3.63
CA GLU A 363 6.64 12.76 2.74
C GLU A 363 5.44 12.04 3.40
N VAL A 364 5.60 11.52 4.62
CA VAL A 364 4.52 10.84 5.35
C VAL A 364 3.32 11.77 5.58
N SER A 365 3.57 13.06 5.85
CA SER A 365 2.52 14.07 6.00
C SER A 365 1.78 14.33 4.68
N ASN A 366 2.48 14.38 3.55
CA ASN A 366 1.89 14.55 2.23
C ASN A 366 0.98 13.37 1.85
N HIS A 367 1.22 12.18 2.40
CA HIS A 367 0.34 11.01 2.28
C HIS A 367 -0.88 11.05 3.22
N GLY A 368 -1.15 12.18 3.88
CA GLY A 368 -2.34 12.39 4.71
C GLY A 368 -2.24 11.77 6.11
N VAL A 369 -1.05 11.36 6.55
CA VAL A 369 -0.86 10.78 7.89
C VAL A 369 -0.56 11.89 8.90
N HIS A 370 -1.32 11.93 9.99
CA HIS A 370 -1.22 13.01 10.98
C HIS A 370 -0.99 12.48 12.42
N GLY A 371 -0.64 13.39 13.33
CA GLY A 371 -0.58 13.13 14.77
C GLY A 371 0.46 12.09 15.19
N ARG A 372 0.10 11.19 16.12
CA ARG A 372 1.01 10.15 16.62
C ARG A 372 1.40 9.12 15.56
N ALA A 373 0.52 8.88 14.58
CA ALA A 373 0.79 7.95 13.49
C ALA A 373 1.91 8.47 12.57
N LEU A 374 1.95 9.77 12.31
CA LEU A 374 3.00 10.44 11.54
C LEU A 374 4.39 10.17 12.13
N LEU A 375 4.55 10.42 13.44
CA LEU A 375 5.81 10.17 14.15
C LEU A 375 6.17 8.68 14.20
N ALA A 376 5.20 7.80 14.48
CA ALA A 376 5.45 6.37 14.57
C ALA A 376 5.86 5.75 13.22
N ARG A 377 5.28 6.21 12.11
CA ARG A 377 5.64 5.74 10.76
C ARG A 377 6.99 6.29 10.33
N THR A 378 7.19 7.60 10.46
CA THR A 378 8.46 8.25 10.13
C THR A 378 9.60 7.63 10.92
N GLY A 379 9.44 7.49 12.24
CA GLY A 379 10.44 6.85 13.11
C GLY A 379 10.68 5.39 12.74
N GLY A 380 9.64 4.63 12.40
CA GLY A 380 9.77 3.24 11.97
C GLY A 380 10.60 3.08 10.69
N ILE A 381 10.37 3.91 9.67
CA ILE A 381 11.13 3.87 8.42
C ILE A 381 12.51 4.49 8.56
N ALA A 382 12.67 5.58 9.30
CA ALA A 382 13.98 6.14 9.61
C ALA A 382 14.86 5.11 10.32
N PHE A 383 14.31 4.41 11.33
CA PHE A 383 15.03 3.35 12.02
C PHE A 383 15.38 2.17 11.10
N ALA A 384 14.43 1.70 10.28
CA ALA A 384 14.70 0.62 9.33
C ALA A 384 15.77 1.02 8.29
N GLY A 385 15.68 2.23 7.74
CA GLY A 385 16.65 2.79 6.80
C GLY A 385 18.04 2.94 7.43
N PHE A 386 18.12 3.47 8.66
CA PHE A 386 19.38 3.60 9.39
C PHE A 386 19.99 2.23 9.70
N LEU A 387 19.19 1.24 10.09
CA LEU A 387 19.64 -0.14 10.29
C LEU A 387 20.18 -0.76 8.99
N HIS A 388 19.49 -0.57 7.87
CA HIS A 388 19.98 -1.04 6.57
C HIS A 388 21.30 -0.35 6.18
N ALA A 389 21.39 0.97 6.35
CA ALA A 389 22.60 1.73 6.09
C ALA A 389 23.76 1.28 6.97
N PHE A 390 23.50 0.98 8.24
CA PHE A 390 24.48 0.44 9.18
C PHE A 390 25.01 -0.91 8.71
N LEU A 391 24.12 -1.84 8.38
CA LEU A 391 24.50 -3.18 7.91
C LEU A 391 25.30 -3.12 6.60
N ILE A 392 24.93 -2.21 5.68
CA ILE A 392 25.67 -1.97 4.44
C ILE A 392 27.05 -1.35 4.73
N ALA A 393 27.14 -0.40 5.67
CA ALA A 393 28.41 0.17 6.10
C ALA A 393 29.35 -0.90 6.68
N LEU A 394 28.84 -1.83 7.51
CA LEU A 394 29.63 -2.96 8.03
C LEU A 394 30.24 -3.79 6.90
N ILE A 395 29.40 -4.22 5.95
CA ILE A 395 29.82 -5.05 4.81
C ILE A 395 30.84 -4.30 3.96
N GLY A 396 30.52 -3.06 3.61
CA GLY A 396 31.24 -2.31 2.62
C GLY A 396 32.54 -1.70 3.12
N LEU A 397 32.61 -1.20 4.36
CA LEU A 397 33.88 -0.78 4.96
C LEU A 397 34.82 -1.97 5.17
N ARG A 398 34.29 -3.19 5.36
CA ARG A 398 35.12 -4.41 5.50
C ARG A 398 35.67 -4.92 4.17
N THR A 399 34.91 -4.75 3.07
CA THR A 399 35.18 -5.42 1.79
C THR A 399 35.33 -4.46 0.63
N ILE A 400 34.31 -3.65 0.35
CA ILE A 400 34.22 -2.78 -0.84
C ILE A 400 35.19 -1.60 -0.76
N VAL A 401 35.07 -0.76 0.28
CA VAL A 401 35.86 0.48 0.39
C VAL A 401 37.37 0.18 0.40
N PRO A 402 37.89 -0.82 1.15
CA PRO A 402 39.30 -1.19 1.08
C PRO A 402 39.81 -1.61 -0.30
N ALA A 403 38.94 -2.11 -1.18
CA ALA A 403 39.34 -2.53 -2.54
C ALA A 403 39.55 -1.34 -3.47
N PHE A 404 38.91 -0.19 -3.19
CA PHE A 404 38.94 1.00 -4.06
C PHE A 404 39.59 2.22 -3.41
N ALA A 405 39.69 2.26 -2.07
CA ALA A 405 40.30 3.36 -1.35
C ALA A 405 41.81 3.37 -1.58
N GLY A 406 42.30 4.49 -2.13
CA GLY A 406 43.73 4.75 -2.25
C GLY A 406 44.41 4.90 -0.89
N VAL A 407 45.73 4.90 -0.89
CA VAL A 407 46.52 5.32 0.27
C VAL A 407 46.55 6.85 0.28
N PRO A 408 46.27 7.53 1.40
CA PRO A 408 46.43 8.98 1.48
C PRO A 408 47.82 9.42 1.05
N GLN A 409 47.90 10.55 0.34
CA GLN A 409 49.18 11.19 0.05
C GLN A 409 49.89 11.48 1.39
N ASP A 410 51.20 11.18 1.44
CA ASP A 410 52.07 11.37 2.60
C ASP A 410 51.88 10.42 3.81
N THR A 411 51.09 9.35 3.66
CA THR A 411 51.00 8.30 4.70
C THR A 411 51.12 6.89 4.14
N LYS A 412 51.48 5.92 4.99
CA LYS A 412 51.40 4.49 4.68
C LYS A 412 50.14 3.84 5.26
N VAL A 413 49.28 4.61 5.93
CA VAL A 413 48.14 4.09 6.68
C VAL A 413 46.96 3.89 5.72
N ARG A 414 46.44 2.66 5.68
CA ARG A 414 45.27 2.30 4.87
C ARG A 414 44.06 2.14 5.76
N LEU A 415 42.87 2.58 5.32
CA LEU A 415 41.62 2.36 6.06
C LEU A 415 41.42 0.88 6.46
N SER A 416 41.92 -0.06 5.64
CA SER A 416 41.87 -1.49 5.91
C SER A 416 42.62 -1.95 7.15
N CYS A 417 43.58 -1.17 7.69
CA CYS A 417 44.32 -1.59 8.88
C CYS A 417 43.42 -1.70 10.12
N TRP A 418 42.33 -0.94 10.18
CA TRP A 418 41.36 -1.00 11.28
C TRP A 418 40.66 -2.35 11.35
N TRP A 419 40.57 -3.03 10.22
CA TRP A 419 39.89 -4.32 10.08
C TRP A 419 40.87 -5.50 10.06
N SER A 420 42.15 -5.24 10.36
CA SER A 420 43.23 -6.22 10.33
C SER A 420 43.71 -6.57 11.74
N ALA A 421 44.35 -7.73 11.87
CA ALA A 421 44.97 -8.14 13.13
C ALA A 421 46.14 -7.23 13.55
N ALA A 422 46.75 -6.51 12.60
CA ALA A 422 47.87 -5.62 12.85
C ALA A 422 47.44 -4.27 13.48
N GLY A 423 46.16 -3.88 13.33
CA GLY A 423 45.63 -2.61 13.84
C GLY A 423 46.13 -1.37 13.09
N CYS A 424 45.64 -0.19 13.48
CA CYS A 424 46.10 1.12 13.01
C CYS A 424 46.73 1.94 14.15
N SER A 425 47.50 2.98 13.79
CA SER A 425 47.89 4.06 14.73
C SER A 425 46.63 4.79 15.25
N PRO A 426 46.60 5.25 16.51
CA PRO A 426 45.44 5.91 17.11
C PRO A 426 45.13 7.31 16.55
N ASP A 427 45.96 7.86 15.66
CA ASP A 427 45.67 9.16 15.07
C ASP A 427 44.49 9.03 14.08
N GLY A 428 43.53 9.96 14.12
CA GLY A 428 42.32 9.93 13.30
C GLY A 428 41.06 9.41 14.00
N LEU A 429 40.00 9.16 13.23
CA LEU A 429 38.70 8.77 13.77
C LEU A 429 38.74 7.35 14.34
N ALA A 430 38.07 7.15 15.48
CA ALA A 430 37.86 5.82 16.03
C ALA A 430 37.00 4.97 15.05
N PRO A 431 37.23 3.65 14.96
CA PRO A 431 36.48 2.75 14.09
C PRO A 431 34.95 2.90 14.13
N TRP A 432 34.39 3.07 15.32
CA TRP A 432 32.94 3.24 15.47
C TRP A 432 32.44 4.58 14.90
N GLN A 433 33.27 5.63 14.93
CA GLN A 433 32.96 6.93 14.33
C GLN A 433 32.95 6.83 12.79
N ILE A 434 33.89 6.08 12.22
CA ILE A 434 33.94 5.80 10.78
C ILE A 434 32.67 5.06 10.34
N VAL A 435 32.27 4.03 11.09
CA VAL A 435 31.04 3.27 10.83
C VAL A 435 29.80 4.15 10.97
N LEU A 436 29.72 5.00 12.01
CA LEU A 436 28.59 5.90 12.22
C LEU A 436 28.48 6.97 11.13
N ALA A 437 29.61 7.54 10.70
CA ALA A 437 29.65 8.50 9.61
C ALA A 437 29.21 7.85 8.30
N ALA A 438 29.73 6.66 7.98
CA ALA A 438 29.33 5.91 6.80
C ALA A 438 27.85 5.51 6.83
N THR A 439 27.34 5.10 7.99
CA THR A 439 25.92 4.79 8.21
C THR A 439 25.04 6.00 7.95
N THR A 440 25.36 7.13 8.56
CA THR A 440 24.54 8.35 8.48
C THR A 440 24.55 8.92 7.06
N TRP A 441 25.72 9.00 6.43
CA TRP A 441 25.86 9.40 5.04
C TRP A 441 25.05 8.49 4.11
N SER A 442 25.21 7.18 4.25
CA SER A 442 24.50 6.19 3.42
C SER A 442 22.99 6.24 3.61
N PHE A 443 22.52 6.44 4.84
CA PHE A 443 21.11 6.64 5.14
C PHE A 443 20.55 7.87 4.42
N VAL A 444 21.22 9.02 4.51
CA VAL A 444 20.72 10.28 3.94
C VAL A 444 20.76 10.25 2.42
N VAL A 445 21.84 9.73 1.82
CA VAL A 445 21.89 9.51 0.37
C VAL A 445 20.79 8.55 -0.05
N GLY A 446 20.58 7.45 0.67
CA GLY A 446 19.51 6.51 0.39
C GLY A 446 18.13 7.16 0.43
N VAL A 447 17.87 8.00 1.43
CA VAL A 447 16.62 8.77 1.54
C VAL A 447 16.43 9.71 0.34
N PHE A 448 17.45 10.48 -0.05
CA PHE A 448 17.32 11.42 -1.18
C PHE A 448 17.31 10.75 -2.54
N LEU A 449 17.86 9.55 -2.67
CA LEU A 449 17.83 8.80 -3.93
C LEU A 449 16.39 8.46 -4.37
N GLN A 450 15.41 8.55 -3.47
CA GLN A 450 13.98 8.50 -3.78
C GLN A 450 13.57 9.51 -4.84
N ILE A 451 14.11 10.72 -4.78
CA ILE A 451 13.78 11.80 -5.72
C ILE A 451 14.15 11.40 -7.15
N LEU A 452 15.15 10.53 -7.31
CA LEU A 452 15.62 10.05 -8.60
C LEU A 452 14.88 8.79 -9.10
N TRP A 453 14.05 8.15 -8.26
CA TRP A 453 13.36 6.90 -8.59
C TRP A 453 11.88 7.13 -8.94
N ASP A 454 11.59 7.58 -10.16
CA ASP A 454 10.26 7.60 -10.80
C ASP A 454 9.09 8.07 -9.88
N ASP A 455 9.34 9.06 -9.00
CA ASP A 455 8.38 9.55 -7.99
C ASP A 455 7.80 8.46 -7.05
N GLN A 456 8.50 7.33 -6.89
CA GLN A 456 8.08 6.25 -6.00
C GLN A 456 8.87 6.31 -4.67
N PRO A 457 8.20 6.29 -3.51
CA PRO A 457 8.87 6.41 -2.22
C PRO A 457 9.82 5.22 -1.93
N ILE A 458 10.74 5.39 -0.98
CA ILE A 458 11.77 4.39 -0.63
C ILE A 458 11.23 3.07 -0.12
N THR A 459 9.97 3.08 0.31
CA THR A 459 9.28 1.89 0.79
C THR A 459 8.72 1.05 -0.36
N ALA A 460 8.65 1.59 -1.58
CA ALA A 460 8.21 0.83 -2.74
C ALA A 460 9.19 -0.33 -3.05
N PRO A 461 8.73 -1.41 -3.70
CA PRO A 461 9.59 -2.54 -4.03
C PRO A 461 10.73 -2.15 -4.98
N LEU A 462 11.83 -2.90 -4.91
CA LEU A 462 12.98 -2.72 -5.80
C LEU A 462 12.67 -3.13 -7.25
N ALA A 463 11.81 -4.13 -7.46
CA ALA A 463 11.40 -4.51 -8.81
C ALA A 463 10.49 -3.43 -9.39
N HIS A 464 10.86 -2.87 -10.55
CA HIS A 464 9.90 -2.15 -11.38
C HIS A 464 8.73 -3.07 -11.68
N VAL A 465 7.54 -2.47 -11.69
CA VAL A 465 6.30 -3.10 -12.11
C VAL A 465 6.58 -3.73 -13.47
N ARG A 466 6.26 -5.01 -13.64
CA ARG A 466 6.41 -5.68 -14.94
C ARG A 466 5.88 -4.74 -16.01
N TRP A 467 6.74 -4.31 -16.92
CA TRP A 467 6.33 -3.58 -18.12
C TRP A 467 5.33 -4.47 -18.85
N ARG A 468 4.04 -4.20 -18.65
CA ARG A 468 3.03 -4.74 -19.55
C ARG A 468 3.26 -3.98 -20.83
N ARG A 469 3.84 -4.63 -21.85
CA ARG A 469 3.78 -4.10 -23.21
C ARG A 469 2.31 -3.78 -23.45
N GLY A 470 2.03 -2.50 -23.69
CA GLY A 470 0.69 -2.06 -24.04
C GLY A 470 0.27 -2.83 -25.28
N THR A 471 -0.58 -3.83 -25.11
CA THR A 471 -1.46 -4.23 -26.19
C THR A 471 -2.66 -3.30 -26.07
N SER A 472 -2.47 -2.08 -26.55
CA SER A 472 -3.61 -1.33 -27.08
C SER A 472 -4.16 -2.13 -28.26
N PRO A 473 -5.50 -2.16 -28.44
CA PRO A 473 -6.14 -2.83 -29.57
C PRO A 473 -5.67 -2.30 -30.92
#